data_AF-A0A3P9B744-F1
#
_entry.id   AF-A0A3P9B744-F1
#
_cell.length_a   1.000
_cell.length_b   1.000
_cell.length_c   1.000
_cell.angle_alpha   90.00
_cell.angle_beta   90.00
_cell.angle_gamma   90.00
#
_symmetry.space_group_name_H-M   'P 1'
#
loop_
_entity.id
_entity.type
_entity.pdbx_description
1 polymer ?
#
loop_
_entity_poly.entity_id
_entity_poly.type
_entity_poly.pdbx_seq_one_letter_code
_entity_poly.pdbx_strand_id
1 'polypeptide(L)'
;GGALLTSTEKIVGRWKEYFEDLLNPTDTSSGEEAESGDEGCDPPISGGEVTEAVKQLLGGRAPGVDEVRPEFLKALDVVGLSWLTRLCNVAWRSGAVPVDWQTGVVVPIFKKGDRRVCSNYRGITLLSLPGKVYARVLERRVRPLVEPRIQEEQCGFRPGRGTLDQLFVLSRILEGAWEFAQPVYMCFVDLEKAFDRVPRGVLWEVLREYGVSGPLLRAIQSLYNRCRSLVRIAGNKSDSFPVGDGLRQGCPLSPVLFIIFMDRISRRSQVAEGFRFGGLRISSLIFADDVVLLASSGEGLQLALERFAAECNAAGMRISTSKSEAMVLSRKRVECPLRVGDEFLPQVEEFKYLGVLFASDGRRE
;
A
#
# COMPACT_ATOMS: atom_id res chain seq x y z
N GLY A 1 6.51 22.86 21.57
CA GLY A 1 6.24 24.14 20.88
C GLY A 1 7.12 24.22 19.65
N GLY A 2 6.56 24.47 18.47
CA GLY A 2 7.31 24.61 17.22
C GLY A 2 7.18 26.02 16.64
N ALA A 3 8.18 26.47 15.87
CA ALA A 3 8.15 27.77 15.19
C ALA A 3 7.29 27.69 13.92
N LEU A 4 6.41 28.68 13.72
CA LEU A 4 5.61 28.78 12.50
C LEU A 4 6.46 29.29 11.34
N LEU A 5 6.51 28.55 10.24
CA LEU A 5 7.23 28.95 9.03
C LEU A 5 6.30 29.74 8.10
N THR A 6 6.75 30.90 7.62
CA THR A 6 5.95 31.80 6.78
C THR A 6 6.56 32.06 5.39
N SER A 7 7.87 31.90 5.24
CA SER A 7 8.54 32.05 3.94
C SER A 7 8.43 30.77 3.11
N THR A 8 8.13 30.91 1.81
CA THR A 8 7.98 29.81 0.85
C THR A 8 9.18 28.85 0.85
N GLU A 9 10.41 29.38 0.85
CA GLU A 9 11.63 28.56 0.86
C GLU A 9 11.74 27.68 2.10
N LYS A 10 11.53 28.24 3.29
CA LYS A 10 11.54 27.47 4.55
C LYS A 10 10.41 26.43 4.58
N ILE A 11 9.24 26.76 4.04
CA ILE A 11 8.11 25.81 3.97
C ILE A 11 8.47 24.62 3.06
N VAL A 12 9.00 24.89 1.87
CA VAL A 12 9.43 23.86 0.91
C VAL A 12 10.57 23.02 1.50
N GLY A 13 11.55 23.66 2.15
CA GLY A 13 12.64 22.97 2.86
C GLY A 13 12.14 22.04 3.95
N ARG A 14 11.23 22.52 4.82
CA ARG A 14 10.64 21.71 5.89
C ARG A 14 9.88 20.50 5.36
N TRP A 15 9.16 20.66 4.24
CA TRP A 15 8.50 19.55 3.58
C TRP A 15 9.48 18.55 2.98
N LYS A 16 10.55 19.03 2.34
CA LYS A 16 11.63 18.17 1.83
C LYS A 16 12.19 17.31 2.95
N GLU A 17 12.63 17.93 4.05
CA GLU A 17 13.14 17.23 5.24
C GLU A 17 12.15 16.17 5.73
N TYR A 18 10.86 16.54 5.88
CA TYR A 18 9.84 15.59 6.33
C TYR A 18 9.70 14.36 5.44
N PHE A 19 9.66 14.54 4.11
CA PHE A 19 9.52 13.41 3.18
C PHE A 19 10.83 12.64 2.98
N GLU A 20 11.97 13.30 3.10
CA GLU A 20 13.29 12.67 3.06
C GLU A 20 13.45 11.72 4.26
N ASP A 21 13.14 12.18 5.48
CA ASP A 21 13.15 11.35 6.69
C ASP A 21 12.13 10.20 6.62
N LEU A 22 10.94 10.47 6.05
CA LEU A 22 9.88 9.48 5.93
C LEU A 22 10.27 8.33 4.98
N LEU A 23 10.88 8.66 3.85
CA LEU A 23 11.15 7.72 2.76
C LEU A 23 12.56 7.10 2.82
N ASN A 24 13.37 7.51 3.81
CA ASN A 24 14.70 6.98 4.08
C ASN A 24 14.87 6.70 5.58
N PRO A 25 14.14 5.72 6.14
CA PRO A 25 14.34 5.34 7.53
C PRO A 25 15.79 4.86 7.77
N THR A 26 16.38 5.24 8.89
CA THR A 26 17.78 4.95 9.26
C THR A 26 18.09 3.48 9.52
N ASP A 27 17.07 2.62 9.61
CA ASP A 27 17.21 1.23 10.08
C ASP A 27 17.38 0.20 8.94
N THR A 28 17.46 0.62 7.68
CA THR A 28 17.49 -0.30 6.55
C THR A 28 18.92 -0.60 6.09
N SER A 29 19.41 -1.81 6.34
CA SER A 29 20.65 -2.31 5.74
C SER A 29 20.44 -2.50 4.24
N SER A 30 21.18 -1.76 3.41
CA SER A 30 21.21 -1.96 1.96
C SER A 30 21.94 -3.26 1.63
N GLY A 31 21.20 -4.35 1.47
CA GLY A 31 21.71 -5.56 0.83
C GLY A 31 21.77 -5.34 -0.68
N GLU A 32 22.94 -5.05 -1.22
CA GLU A 32 23.19 -5.24 -2.65
C GLU A 32 23.34 -6.74 -2.89
N GLU A 33 22.25 -7.40 -3.27
CA GLU A 33 22.31 -8.78 -3.72
C GLU A 33 22.60 -8.82 -5.22
N ALA A 34 23.64 -9.57 -5.59
CA ALA A 34 23.95 -9.92 -6.95
C ALA A 34 22.88 -10.86 -7.51
N GLU A 35 22.26 -10.49 -8.64
CA GLU A 35 21.26 -11.32 -9.30
C GLU A 35 21.88 -12.60 -9.89
N SER A 36 21.33 -13.76 -9.51
CA SER A 36 21.45 -14.98 -10.32
C SER A 36 20.50 -14.84 -11.51
N GLY A 37 21.07 -14.69 -12.71
CA GLY A 37 20.32 -14.48 -13.94
C GLY A 37 19.45 -15.66 -14.32
N ASP A 38 18.14 -15.55 -14.05
CA ASP A 38 17.13 -16.33 -14.74
C ASP A 38 16.83 -15.66 -16.09
N GLU A 39 17.28 -16.29 -17.17
CA GLU A 39 16.99 -15.92 -18.56
C GLU A 39 15.56 -16.35 -18.93
N GLY A 40 14.57 -15.86 -18.19
CA GLY A 40 13.18 -15.95 -18.61
C GLY A 40 12.98 -15.20 -19.93
N CYS A 41 12.35 -15.84 -20.92
CA CYS A 41 12.05 -15.23 -22.21
C CYS A 41 10.63 -14.65 -22.20
N ASP A 42 10.39 -13.66 -21.34
CA ASP A 42 9.12 -12.93 -21.34
C ASP A 42 9.00 -12.12 -22.65
N PRO A 43 7.82 -12.09 -23.29
CA PRO A 43 7.65 -11.42 -24.58
C PRO A 43 7.88 -9.91 -24.46
N PRO A 44 8.33 -9.24 -25.55
CA PRO A 44 8.45 -7.79 -25.58
C PRO A 44 7.11 -7.10 -25.29
N ILE A 45 7.17 -5.82 -24.92
CA ILE A 45 5.96 -5.00 -24.72
C ILE A 45 5.30 -4.74 -26.07
N SER A 46 4.04 -5.13 -26.20
CA SER A 46 3.26 -4.93 -27.42
C SER A 46 2.74 -3.49 -27.52
N GLY A 47 2.53 -3.01 -28.76
CA GLY A 47 1.90 -1.71 -28.98
C GLY A 47 0.46 -1.65 -28.45
N GLY A 48 -0.25 -2.78 -28.40
CA GLY A 48 -1.59 -2.89 -27.84
C GLY A 48 -1.61 -2.60 -26.33
N GLU A 49 -0.67 -3.16 -25.58
CA GLU A 49 -0.53 -2.89 -24.14
C GLU A 49 -0.31 -1.40 -23.86
N VAL A 50 0.58 -0.77 -24.62
CA VAL A 50 0.91 0.66 -24.49
C VAL A 50 -0.29 1.53 -24.87
N THR A 51 -0.95 1.23 -25.98
CA THR A 51 -2.14 1.94 -26.45
C THR A 51 -3.23 1.91 -25.38
N GLU A 52 -3.50 0.74 -24.82
CA GLU A 52 -4.53 0.58 -23.79
C GLU A 52 -4.12 1.22 -22.46
N ALA A 53 -2.83 1.28 -22.14
CA ALA A 53 -2.34 2.02 -20.98
C ALA A 53 -2.52 3.54 -21.15
N VAL A 54 -2.27 4.09 -22.35
CA VAL A 54 -2.47 5.51 -22.68
C VAL A 54 -3.94 5.90 -22.63
N LYS A 55 -4.84 5.07 -23.18
CA LYS A 55 -6.30 5.31 -23.16
C LYS A 55 -6.84 5.48 -21.74
N GLN A 56 -6.34 4.67 -20.80
CA GLN A 56 -6.75 4.68 -19.40
C GLN A 56 -6.15 5.82 -18.56
N LEU A 57 -5.27 6.66 -19.14
CA LEU A 57 -4.81 7.86 -18.45
C LEU A 57 -6.01 8.76 -18.15
N LEU A 58 -6.08 9.34 -16.96
CA LEU A 58 -7.14 10.29 -16.62
C LEU A 58 -6.73 11.69 -17.10
N GLY A 59 -7.62 12.40 -17.79
CA GLY A 59 -7.39 13.79 -18.19
C GLY A 59 -7.41 14.75 -17.00
N GLY A 60 -6.88 15.96 -17.18
CA GLY A 60 -6.85 17.02 -16.17
C GLY A 60 -5.98 16.71 -14.96
N ARG A 61 -5.08 15.72 -15.05
CA ARG A 61 -4.17 15.35 -13.96
C ARG A 61 -2.87 16.14 -14.03
N ALA A 62 -2.32 16.45 -12.86
CA ALA A 62 -1.06 17.16 -12.75
C ALA A 62 0.10 16.31 -13.31
N PRO A 63 1.05 16.93 -14.04
CA PRO A 63 2.20 16.25 -14.60
C PRO A 63 3.28 15.98 -13.55
N GLY A 64 4.21 15.10 -13.89
CA GLY A 64 5.41 14.79 -13.11
C GLY A 64 6.54 15.79 -13.38
N VAL A 65 7.79 15.32 -13.30
CA VAL A 65 8.98 16.14 -13.57
C VAL A 65 9.12 16.58 -15.03
N ASP A 66 8.53 15.82 -15.94
CA ASP A 66 8.55 16.03 -17.39
C ASP A 66 7.58 17.14 -17.83
N GLU A 67 6.69 17.60 -16.94
CA GLU A 67 5.62 18.56 -17.21
C GLU A 67 4.66 18.12 -18.35
N VAL A 68 4.70 16.85 -18.76
CA VAL A 68 3.85 16.29 -19.83
C VAL A 68 2.49 15.92 -19.25
N ARG A 69 1.44 16.48 -19.85
CA ARG A 69 0.06 16.19 -19.44
C ARG A 69 -0.54 14.98 -20.17
N PRO A 70 -1.49 14.27 -19.54
CA PRO A 70 -2.15 13.10 -20.14
C PRO A 70 -2.68 13.30 -21.57
N GLU A 71 -3.15 14.51 -21.87
CA GLU A 71 -3.74 14.88 -23.16
C GLU A 71 -2.74 14.76 -24.31
N PHE A 72 -1.45 15.03 -24.06
CA PHE A 72 -0.41 14.92 -25.08
C PHE A 72 -0.21 13.48 -25.54
N LEU A 73 -0.14 12.53 -24.60
CA LEU A 73 0.00 11.12 -24.96
C LEU A 73 -1.28 10.56 -25.59
N LYS A 74 -2.44 11.03 -25.15
CA LYS A 74 -3.73 10.63 -25.74
C LYS A 74 -3.94 11.15 -27.15
N ALA A 75 -3.30 12.25 -27.51
CA ALA A 75 -3.34 12.82 -28.86
C ALA A 75 -2.33 12.18 -29.82
N LEU A 76 -1.48 11.26 -29.35
CA LEU A 76 -0.53 10.56 -30.22
C LEU A 76 -1.27 9.69 -31.24
N ASP A 77 -0.81 9.77 -32.48
CA ASP A 77 -1.22 8.88 -33.56
C ASP A 77 -0.49 7.53 -33.48
N VAL A 78 -0.69 6.68 -34.49
CA VAL A 78 -0.05 5.36 -34.57
C VAL A 78 1.47 5.46 -34.53
N VAL A 79 2.04 6.48 -35.18
CA VAL A 79 3.49 6.70 -35.22
C VAL A 79 3.99 7.09 -33.83
N GLY A 80 3.34 8.03 -33.16
CA GLY A 80 3.67 8.44 -31.79
C GLY A 80 3.59 7.30 -30.78
N LEU A 81 2.53 6.48 -30.86
CA LEU A 81 2.39 5.28 -30.02
C LEU A 81 3.47 4.24 -30.31
N SER A 82 3.93 4.10 -31.56
CA SER A 82 5.03 3.21 -31.92
C SER A 82 6.36 3.63 -31.27
N TRP A 83 6.64 4.94 -31.21
CA TRP A 83 7.81 5.47 -30.52
C TRP A 83 7.76 5.25 -29.01
N LEU A 84 6.60 5.51 -28.39
CA LEU A 84 6.41 5.24 -26.95
C LEU A 84 6.56 3.74 -26.64
N THR A 85 6.07 2.88 -27.54
CA THR A 85 6.24 1.42 -27.42
C THR A 85 7.70 1.01 -27.54
N ARG A 86 8.44 1.61 -28.48
CA ARG A 86 9.88 1.38 -28.62
C ARG A 86 10.63 1.80 -27.35
N LEU A 87 10.28 2.95 -26.77
CA LEU A 87 10.88 3.43 -25.52
C LEU A 87 10.62 2.44 -24.36
N CYS A 88 9.39 1.95 -24.21
CA CYS A 88 9.05 0.93 -23.21
C CYS A 88 9.86 -0.36 -23.43
N ASN A 89 10.05 -0.79 -24.68
CA ASN A 89 10.83 -1.98 -25.00
C ASN A 89 12.33 -1.82 -24.76
N VAL A 90 12.88 -0.61 -24.98
CA VAL A 90 14.27 -0.33 -24.61
C VAL A 90 14.44 -0.51 -23.11
N ALA A 91 13.56 0.09 -22.29
CA ALA A 91 13.60 -0.06 -20.84
C ALA A 91 13.41 -1.50 -20.38
N TRP A 92 12.47 -2.22 -20.99
CA TRP A 92 12.22 -3.64 -20.73
C TRP A 92 13.45 -4.52 -20.97
N ARG A 93 14.14 -4.34 -22.10
CA ARG A 93 15.30 -5.16 -22.47
C ARG A 93 16.55 -4.80 -21.68
N SER A 94 16.77 -3.51 -21.41
CA SER A 94 17.95 -3.04 -20.70
C SER A 94 17.87 -3.25 -19.19
N GLY A 95 16.65 -3.42 -18.63
CA GLY A 95 16.45 -3.39 -17.18
C GLY A 95 16.72 -2.01 -16.57
N ALA A 96 16.72 -0.95 -17.38
CA ALA A 96 17.03 0.41 -16.95
C ALA A 96 16.05 1.40 -17.58
N VAL A 97 15.63 2.40 -16.81
CA VAL A 97 14.69 3.44 -17.24
C VAL A 97 15.35 4.82 -17.21
N PRO A 98 14.83 5.81 -17.96
CA PRO A 98 15.26 7.20 -17.84
C PRO A 98 15.15 7.73 -16.41
N VAL A 99 16.04 8.65 -16.04
CA VAL A 99 16.05 9.30 -14.70
C VAL A 99 14.70 9.95 -14.38
N ASP A 100 14.03 10.51 -15.37
CA ASP A 100 12.69 11.11 -15.23
C ASP A 100 11.62 10.10 -14.78
N TRP A 101 11.81 8.81 -15.06
CA TRP A 101 10.88 7.74 -14.63
C TRP A 101 11.18 7.29 -13.20
N GLN A 102 12.42 7.50 -12.74
CA GLN A 102 12.87 7.25 -11.38
C GLN A 102 12.62 8.46 -10.45
N THR A 103 12.30 9.62 -11.02
CA THR A 103 12.09 10.86 -10.27
C THR A 103 10.61 11.14 -10.04
N GLY A 104 10.21 11.19 -8.77
CA GLY A 104 8.85 11.53 -8.34
C GLY A 104 8.71 12.98 -7.90
N VAL A 105 7.58 13.62 -8.21
CA VAL A 105 7.20 14.91 -7.62
C VAL A 105 6.17 14.65 -6.52
N VAL A 106 6.58 14.81 -5.26
CA VAL A 106 5.72 14.64 -4.09
C VAL A 106 4.90 15.91 -3.87
N VAL A 107 3.58 15.76 -3.88
CA VAL A 107 2.62 16.82 -3.57
C VAL A 107 1.89 16.46 -2.28
N PRO A 108 2.07 17.25 -1.20
CA PRO A 108 1.38 17.00 0.07
C PRO A 108 -0.10 17.38 -0.01
N ILE A 109 -0.97 16.44 0.36
CA ILE A 109 -2.43 16.62 0.43
C ILE A 109 -2.88 16.51 1.88
N PHE A 110 -3.59 17.51 2.37
CA PHE A 110 -4.09 17.53 3.74
C PHE A 110 -5.08 16.38 3.99
N LYS A 111 -4.87 15.61 5.07
CA LYS A 111 -5.75 14.50 5.50
C LYS A 111 -6.73 14.94 6.58
N LYS A 112 -6.24 15.22 7.80
CA LYS A 112 -7.04 15.62 8.97
C LYS A 112 -6.16 16.23 10.07
N GLY A 113 -6.75 16.92 11.05
CA GLY A 113 -6.03 17.49 12.20
C GLY A 113 -5.47 18.89 11.94
N ASP A 114 -4.40 19.26 12.64
CA ASP A 114 -3.76 20.58 12.46
C ASP A 114 -3.00 20.67 11.14
N ARG A 115 -3.33 21.67 10.31
CA ARG A 115 -2.68 21.97 9.01
C ARG A 115 -1.22 22.39 9.14
N ARG A 116 -0.76 22.75 10.33
CA ARG A 116 0.63 23.16 10.60
C ARG A 116 1.57 21.97 10.81
N VAL A 117 1.03 20.75 10.92
CA VAL A 117 1.80 19.53 11.21
C VAL A 117 1.95 18.69 9.96
N CYS A 118 3.19 18.42 9.51
CA CYS A 118 3.45 17.68 8.27
C CYS A 118 2.88 16.25 8.27
N SER A 119 2.86 15.56 9.42
CA SER A 119 2.31 14.20 9.53
C SER A 119 0.81 14.10 9.28
N ASN A 120 0.11 15.23 9.26
CA ASN A 120 -1.32 15.31 8.95
C ASN A 120 -1.60 15.39 7.44
N TYR A 121 -0.56 15.29 6.60
CA TYR A 121 -0.65 15.27 5.16
C TYR A 121 -0.20 13.94 4.58
N ARG A 122 -0.76 13.61 3.42
CA ARG A 122 -0.38 12.47 2.59
C ARG A 122 0.41 12.96 1.39
N GLY A 123 1.60 12.39 1.17
CA GLY A 123 2.39 12.69 -0.03
C GLY A 123 1.88 11.89 -1.22
N ILE A 124 1.35 12.56 -2.25
CA ILE A 124 1.07 11.92 -3.54
C ILE A 124 2.25 12.14 -4.47
N THR A 125 2.79 11.05 -5.00
CA THR A 125 3.91 11.06 -5.94
C THR A 125 3.38 11.11 -7.38
N LEU A 126 3.72 12.19 -8.07
CA LEU A 126 3.46 12.35 -9.50
C LEU A 126 4.67 11.85 -10.28
N LEU A 127 4.44 10.85 -11.12
CA LEU A 127 5.44 10.28 -12.04
C LEU A 127 5.47 11.04 -13.35
N SER A 128 6.61 10.99 -14.05
CA SER A 128 6.63 11.26 -15.49
C SER A 128 5.60 10.41 -16.21
N LEU A 129 4.99 10.98 -17.24
CA LEU A 129 3.85 10.39 -17.88
C LEU A 129 4.22 9.13 -18.69
N PRO A 130 5.34 9.08 -19.45
CA PRO A 130 5.81 7.84 -20.06
C PRO A 130 6.16 6.77 -19.00
N GLY A 131 6.77 7.15 -17.88
CA GLY A 131 7.04 6.25 -16.76
C GLY A 131 5.76 5.69 -16.12
N LYS A 132 4.70 6.50 -16.04
CA LYS A 132 3.37 6.07 -15.59
C LYS A 132 2.72 5.07 -16.55
N VAL A 133 2.87 5.28 -17.86
CA VAL A 133 2.42 4.33 -18.89
C VAL A 133 3.17 3.01 -18.74
N TYR A 134 4.49 3.05 -18.60
CA TYR A 134 5.30 1.86 -18.39
C TYR A 134 4.90 1.11 -17.12
N ALA A 135 4.75 1.79 -15.99
CA ALA A 135 4.27 1.21 -14.74
C ALA A 135 2.88 0.55 -14.88
N ARG A 136 1.98 1.13 -15.67
CA ARG A 136 0.67 0.53 -15.98
C ARG A 136 0.79 -0.74 -16.81
N VAL A 137 1.68 -0.77 -17.80
CA VAL A 137 1.94 -1.98 -18.60
C VAL A 137 2.46 -3.09 -17.69
N LEU A 138 3.44 -2.79 -16.82
CA LEU A 138 3.97 -3.78 -15.87
C LEU A 138 2.89 -4.29 -14.91
N GLU A 139 2.03 -3.41 -14.41
CA GLU A 139 0.93 -3.80 -13.52
C GLU A 139 0.00 -4.83 -14.19
N ARG A 140 -0.32 -4.64 -15.47
CA ARG A 140 -1.15 -5.60 -16.21
C ARG A 140 -0.46 -6.93 -16.51
N ARG A 141 0.87 -6.96 -16.52
CA ARG A 141 1.64 -8.21 -16.63
C ARG A 141 1.76 -8.93 -15.29
N VAL A 142 1.89 -8.19 -14.20
CA VAL A 142 1.93 -8.74 -12.83
C VAL A 142 0.57 -9.30 -12.44
N ARG A 143 -0.53 -8.59 -12.74
CA ARG A 143 -1.87 -8.92 -12.25
C ARG A 143 -2.29 -10.38 -12.47
N PRO A 144 -2.20 -10.96 -13.69
CA PRO A 144 -2.65 -12.32 -13.94
C PRO A 144 -1.81 -13.38 -13.19
N LEU A 145 -0.55 -13.08 -12.87
CA LEU A 145 0.35 -14.00 -12.16
C LEU A 145 0.02 -14.08 -10.66
N VAL A 146 -0.39 -12.96 -10.07
CA VAL A 146 -0.52 -12.82 -8.62
C VAL A 146 -1.97 -12.93 -8.15
N GLU A 147 -2.94 -12.50 -8.96
CA GLU A 147 -4.36 -12.46 -8.57
C GLU A 147 -4.91 -13.83 -8.12
N PRO A 148 -4.61 -14.97 -8.80
CA PRO A 148 -5.05 -16.29 -8.35
C PRO A 148 -4.39 -16.76 -7.05
N ARG A 149 -3.29 -16.13 -6.65
CA ARG A 149 -2.51 -16.50 -5.46
C ARG A 149 -2.93 -15.71 -4.22
N ILE A 150 -3.49 -14.52 -4.37
CA ILE A 150 -3.92 -13.65 -3.24
C ILE A 150 -5.11 -14.29 -2.53
N GLN A 151 -5.04 -14.39 -1.20
CA GLN A 151 -6.06 -15.00 -0.36
C GLN A 151 -7.37 -14.19 -0.37
N GLU A 152 -8.50 -14.82 -0.05
CA GLU A 152 -9.81 -14.16 -0.12
C GLU A 152 -9.97 -13.02 0.91
N GLU A 153 -9.23 -13.10 2.02
CA GLU A 153 -9.24 -12.13 3.12
C GLU A 153 -8.75 -10.75 2.67
N GLN A 154 -7.89 -10.66 1.64
CA GLN A 154 -7.44 -9.40 1.06
C GLN A 154 -8.37 -8.96 -0.06
N CYS A 155 -9.09 -7.85 0.14
CA CYS A 155 -10.03 -7.26 -0.83
C CYS A 155 -9.58 -5.92 -1.41
N GLY A 156 -8.55 -5.28 -0.84
CA GLY A 156 -8.07 -3.98 -1.29
C GLY A 156 -7.49 -4.04 -2.70
N PHE A 157 -7.79 -3.04 -3.53
CA PHE A 157 -7.20 -2.87 -4.88
C PHE A 157 -7.30 -4.10 -5.82
N ARG A 158 -8.30 -4.97 -5.61
CA ARG A 158 -8.54 -6.15 -6.44
C ARG A 158 -9.75 -5.95 -7.36
N PRO A 159 -9.70 -6.46 -8.61
CA PRO A 159 -10.86 -6.43 -9.50
C PRO A 159 -12.06 -7.17 -8.90
N GLY A 160 -13.24 -6.57 -8.94
CA GLY A 160 -14.48 -7.20 -8.45
C GLY A 160 -14.58 -7.34 -6.93
N ARG A 161 -13.66 -6.72 -6.17
CA ARG A 161 -13.72 -6.61 -4.71
C ARG A 161 -13.77 -5.14 -4.31
N GLY A 162 -14.57 -4.82 -3.31
CA GLY A 162 -14.76 -3.47 -2.80
C GLY A 162 -14.85 -3.42 -1.28
N THR A 163 -14.97 -2.21 -0.74
CA THR A 163 -15.15 -2.02 0.71
C THR A 163 -16.44 -2.64 1.20
N LEU A 164 -17.48 -2.66 0.37
CA LEU A 164 -18.77 -3.26 0.67
C LEU A 164 -18.68 -4.76 0.99
N ASP A 165 -17.78 -5.50 0.35
CA ASP A 165 -17.61 -6.93 0.61
C ASP A 165 -17.12 -7.15 2.06
N GLN A 166 -16.09 -6.41 2.48
CA GLN A 166 -15.56 -6.50 3.84
C GLN A 166 -16.58 -6.01 4.89
N LEU A 167 -17.27 -4.91 4.59
CA LEU A 167 -18.33 -4.38 5.44
C LEU A 167 -19.49 -5.38 5.59
N PHE A 168 -19.87 -6.05 4.51
CA PHE A 168 -20.92 -7.06 4.52
C PHE A 168 -20.51 -8.26 5.37
N VAL A 169 -19.29 -8.79 5.18
CA VAL A 169 -18.78 -9.92 5.97
C VAL A 169 -18.75 -9.59 7.45
N LEU A 170 -18.16 -8.44 7.82
CA LEU A 170 -18.12 -8.01 9.23
C LEU A 170 -19.54 -7.84 9.80
N SER A 171 -20.45 -7.20 9.06
CA SER A 171 -21.84 -7.03 9.51
C SER A 171 -22.52 -8.37 9.76
N ARG A 172 -22.36 -9.35 8.87
CA ARG A 172 -22.97 -10.67 9.01
C ARG A 172 -22.41 -11.45 10.19
N ILE A 173 -21.10 -11.34 10.45
CA ILE A 173 -20.46 -11.90 11.63
C ILE A 173 -21.09 -11.31 12.90
N LEU A 174 -21.19 -9.98 12.98
CA LEU A 174 -21.69 -9.31 14.17
C LEU A 174 -23.19 -9.54 14.41
N GLU A 175 -24.01 -9.49 13.35
CA GLU A 175 -25.45 -9.78 13.42
C GLU A 175 -25.69 -11.21 13.92
N GLY A 176 -25.03 -12.20 13.33
CA GLY A 176 -25.18 -13.61 13.74
C GLY A 176 -24.65 -13.85 15.15
N ALA A 177 -23.48 -13.31 15.48
CA ALA A 177 -22.93 -13.39 16.83
C ALA A 177 -23.87 -12.80 17.88
N TRP A 178 -24.50 -11.67 17.58
CA TRP A 178 -25.48 -11.04 18.45
C TRP A 178 -26.72 -11.91 18.64
N GLU A 179 -27.27 -12.49 17.56
CA GLU A 179 -28.42 -13.38 17.57
C GLU A 179 -28.18 -14.61 18.46
N PHE A 180 -27.02 -15.25 18.34
CA PHE A 180 -26.66 -16.44 19.10
C PHE A 180 -25.96 -16.17 20.43
N ALA A 181 -25.87 -14.89 20.85
CA ALA A 181 -25.17 -14.46 22.06
C ALA A 181 -23.72 -14.97 22.17
N GLN A 182 -23.05 -15.09 21.02
CA GLN A 182 -21.66 -15.49 20.94
C GLN A 182 -20.77 -14.23 20.93
N PRO A 183 -19.78 -14.10 21.82
CA PRO A 183 -18.90 -12.95 21.79
C PRO A 183 -17.97 -12.99 20.55
N VAL A 184 -17.71 -11.82 19.98
CA VAL A 184 -16.73 -11.61 18.91
C VAL A 184 -15.68 -10.66 19.42
N TYR A 185 -14.42 -11.08 19.38
CA TYR A 185 -13.27 -10.27 19.74
C TYR A 185 -12.64 -9.76 18.44
N MET A 186 -12.45 -8.45 18.35
CA MET A 186 -11.89 -7.77 17.18
C MET A 186 -10.69 -6.92 17.57
N CYS A 187 -9.68 -6.92 16.70
CA CYS A 187 -8.58 -5.95 16.76
C CYS A 187 -8.48 -5.26 15.40
N PHE A 188 -8.69 -3.94 15.39
CA PHE A 188 -8.48 -3.09 14.22
C PHE A 188 -7.02 -2.63 14.24
N VAL A 189 -6.22 -3.10 13.28
CA VAL A 189 -4.78 -2.84 13.24
C VAL A 189 -4.49 -1.72 12.25
N ASP A 190 -3.81 -0.66 12.72
CA ASP A 190 -3.28 0.43 11.90
C ASP A 190 -1.77 0.23 11.72
N LEU A 191 -1.30 0.22 10.47
CA LEU A 191 0.13 0.16 10.16
C LEU A 191 0.72 1.55 9.98
N GLU A 192 1.89 1.78 10.56
CA GLU A 192 2.55 3.07 10.48
C GLU A 192 3.02 3.38 9.05
N LYS A 193 2.31 4.28 8.38
CA LYS A 193 2.68 4.83 7.07
C LYS A 193 3.02 3.71 6.07
N ALA A 194 2.15 2.70 6.00
CA ALA A 194 2.45 1.40 5.40
C ALA A 194 3.04 1.49 3.99
N PHE A 195 2.46 2.29 3.09
CA PHE A 195 2.99 2.48 1.73
C PHE A 195 4.41 3.06 1.72
N ASP A 196 4.69 4.02 2.61
CA ASP A 196 5.94 4.78 2.61
C ASP A 196 7.10 3.99 3.22
N ARG A 197 6.81 2.87 3.90
CA ARG A 197 7.79 2.08 4.67
C ARG A 197 8.05 0.67 4.16
N VAL A 198 7.40 0.23 3.08
CA VAL A 198 7.65 -1.11 2.51
C VAL A 198 9.14 -1.27 2.17
N PRO A 199 9.87 -2.20 2.80
CA PRO A 199 11.27 -2.44 2.47
C PRO A 199 11.37 -3.12 1.10
N ARG A 200 12.09 -2.50 0.18
CA ARG A 200 12.11 -2.96 -1.22
C ARG A 200 12.80 -4.32 -1.39
N GLY A 201 13.83 -4.61 -0.59
CA GLY A 201 14.50 -5.93 -0.61
C GLY A 201 13.52 -7.07 -0.32
N VAL A 202 12.78 -6.96 0.79
CA VAL A 202 11.74 -7.92 1.17
C VAL A 202 10.63 -7.98 0.11
N LEU A 203 10.24 -6.86 -0.49
CA LEU A 203 9.27 -6.85 -1.58
C LEU A 203 9.73 -7.66 -2.79
N TRP A 204 11.01 -7.63 -3.15
CA TRP A 204 11.54 -8.42 -4.27
C TRP A 204 11.48 -9.92 -3.98
N GLU A 205 11.79 -10.34 -2.75
CA GLU A 205 11.60 -11.72 -2.31
C GLU A 205 10.14 -12.15 -2.39
N VAL A 206 9.23 -11.31 -1.88
CA VAL A 206 7.79 -11.55 -1.94
C VAL A 206 7.32 -11.69 -3.39
N LEU A 207 7.77 -10.83 -4.32
CA LEU A 207 7.40 -10.94 -5.73
C LEU A 207 7.83 -12.29 -6.32
N ARG A 208 9.02 -12.79 -5.98
CA ARG A 208 9.48 -14.12 -6.41
C ARG A 208 8.59 -15.24 -5.86
N GLU A 209 8.19 -15.16 -4.59
CA GLU A 209 7.25 -16.12 -3.98
C GLU A 209 5.90 -16.16 -4.71
N TYR A 210 5.45 -15.01 -5.23
CA TYR A 210 4.21 -14.88 -6.01
C TYR A 210 4.45 -15.06 -7.52
N GLY A 211 5.59 -15.65 -7.91
CA GLY A 211 5.95 -16.04 -9.27
C GLY A 211 6.17 -14.88 -10.24
N VAL A 212 6.58 -13.72 -9.72
CA VAL A 212 7.11 -12.61 -10.50
C VAL A 212 8.63 -12.67 -10.44
N SER A 213 9.25 -13.20 -11.49
CA SER A 213 10.70 -13.38 -11.62
C SER A 213 11.20 -12.90 -12.99
N GLY A 214 12.48 -13.11 -13.27
CA GLY A 214 13.07 -12.88 -14.58
C GLY A 214 12.96 -11.42 -15.06
N PRO A 215 12.71 -11.19 -16.37
CA PRO A 215 12.62 -9.86 -16.96
C PRO A 215 11.56 -8.96 -16.31
N LEU A 216 10.40 -9.52 -15.94
CA LEU A 216 9.34 -8.75 -15.30
C LEU A 216 9.78 -8.17 -13.95
N LEU A 217 10.45 -8.97 -13.11
CA LEU A 217 10.98 -8.50 -11.84
C LEU A 217 12.04 -7.41 -12.06
N ARG A 218 12.98 -7.61 -12.98
CA ARG A 218 14.01 -6.60 -13.33
C ARG A 218 13.38 -5.30 -13.82
N ALA A 219 12.34 -5.39 -14.65
CA ALA A 219 11.60 -4.23 -15.13
C ALA A 219 10.92 -3.46 -13.99
N ILE A 220 10.32 -4.17 -13.02
CA ILE A 220 9.74 -3.54 -11.82
C ILE A 220 10.85 -2.87 -10.99
N GLN A 221 11.93 -3.57 -10.71
CA GLN A 221 13.06 -3.04 -9.94
C GLN A 221 13.67 -1.80 -10.61
N SER A 222 13.75 -1.76 -11.94
CA SER A 222 14.28 -0.60 -12.68
C SER A 222 13.55 0.71 -12.35
N LEU A 223 12.23 0.65 -12.08
CA LEU A 223 11.44 1.81 -11.67
C LEU A 223 11.75 2.26 -10.24
N TYR A 224 12.23 1.35 -9.39
CA TYR A 224 12.50 1.60 -7.97
C TYR A 224 13.99 1.73 -7.63
N ASN A 225 14.89 1.38 -8.55
CA ASN A 225 16.32 1.54 -8.39
C ASN A 225 16.70 3.02 -8.47
N ARG A 226 17.53 3.49 -7.53
CA ARG A 226 18.05 4.87 -7.48
C ARG A 226 16.96 5.94 -7.57
N CYS A 227 15.80 5.67 -6.96
CA CYS A 227 14.68 6.63 -6.91
C CYS A 227 15.12 7.97 -6.35
N ARG A 228 14.60 9.04 -6.93
CA ARG A 228 14.68 10.39 -6.37
C ARG A 228 13.29 10.96 -6.21
N SER A 229 13.12 11.84 -5.23
CA SER A 229 11.92 12.63 -5.07
C SER A 229 12.27 14.09 -4.90
N LEU A 230 11.35 14.96 -5.29
CA LEU A 230 11.35 16.37 -4.92
C LEU A 230 9.96 16.74 -4.45
N VAL A 231 9.84 17.73 -3.57
CA VAL A 231 8.54 18.23 -3.12
C VAL A 231 8.10 19.40 -3.99
N ARG A 232 6.81 19.44 -4.34
CA ARG A 232 6.17 20.59 -4.99
C ARG A 232 5.03 21.15 -4.15
N ILE A 233 5.15 22.43 -3.77
CA ILE A 233 4.13 23.19 -3.01
C ILE A 233 3.87 24.52 -3.74
N ALA A 234 2.61 24.78 -4.09
CA ALA A 234 2.17 26.03 -4.71
C ALA A 234 3.06 26.47 -5.89
N GLY A 235 3.45 25.52 -6.75
CA GLY A 235 4.32 25.76 -7.91
C GLY A 235 5.83 25.77 -7.63
N ASN A 236 6.26 25.88 -6.37
CA ASN A 236 7.67 25.86 -5.98
C ASN A 236 8.16 24.43 -5.77
N LYS A 237 9.38 24.14 -6.22
CA LYS A 237 10.03 22.83 -6.13
C LYS A 237 11.17 22.87 -5.12
N SER A 238 11.34 21.82 -4.33
CA SER A 238 12.55 21.61 -3.53
C SER A 238 13.68 21.06 -4.38
N ASP A 239 14.89 21.03 -3.83
CA ASP A 239 15.94 20.13 -4.32
C ASP A 239 15.49 18.68 -4.25
N SER A 240 16.06 17.85 -5.11
CA SER A 240 15.79 16.41 -5.11
C SER A 240 16.60 15.68 -4.04
N PHE A 241 16.01 14.63 -3.48
CA PHE A 241 16.60 13.75 -2.47
C PHE A 241 16.43 12.28 -2.90
N PRO A 242 17.33 11.37 -2.47
CA PRO A 242 17.19 9.94 -2.74
C PRO A 242 16.01 9.33 -1.96
N VAL A 243 15.48 8.21 -2.44
CA VAL A 243 14.39 7.47 -1.81
C VAL A 243 14.75 5.99 -1.76
N GLY A 244 15.09 5.49 -0.57
CA GLY A 244 15.49 4.11 -0.31
C GLY A 244 14.32 3.14 -0.27
N ASP A 245 13.28 3.47 0.49
CA ASP A 245 12.18 2.54 0.80
C ASP A 245 10.82 3.05 0.32
N GLY A 246 9.82 2.21 0.51
CA GLY A 246 8.43 2.52 0.23
C GLY A 246 8.05 2.42 -1.24
N LEU A 247 6.73 2.45 -1.44
CA LEU A 247 6.04 2.44 -2.71
C LEU A 247 5.49 3.83 -3.01
N ARG A 248 5.47 4.20 -4.30
CA ARG A 248 5.04 5.54 -4.71
C ARG A 248 3.53 5.65 -4.70
N GLN A 249 2.95 6.42 -3.78
CA GLN A 249 1.50 6.69 -3.75
C GLN A 249 1.08 7.50 -4.98
N GLY A 250 0.31 6.91 -5.90
CA GLY A 250 -0.06 7.51 -7.19
C GLY A 250 0.58 6.87 -8.41
N CYS A 251 1.51 5.92 -8.21
CA CYS A 251 1.95 5.01 -9.26
C CYS A 251 0.87 3.92 -9.48
N PRO A 252 0.51 3.60 -10.74
CA PRO A 252 -0.44 2.52 -11.05
C PRO A 252 -0.01 1.12 -10.58
N LEU A 253 1.30 0.88 -10.50
CA LEU A 253 1.87 -0.41 -10.11
C LEU A 253 1.90 -0.60 -8.58
N SER A 254 2.10 0.47 -7.81
CA SER A 254 2.22 0.39 -6.35
C SER A 254 1.09 -0.38 -5.63
N PRO A 255 -0.20 -0.20 -5.98
CA PRO A 255 -1.28 -0.90 -5.30
C PRO A 255 -1.17 -2.43 -5.39
N VAL A 256 -0.82 -3.00 -6.55
CA VAL A 256 -0.67 -4.46 -6.67
C VAL A 256 0.53 -4.96 -5.87
N LEU A 257 1.64 -4.23 -5.91
CA LEU A 257 2.83 -4.57 -5.12
C LEU A 257 2.51 -4.57 -3.61
N PHE A 258 1.76 -3.57 -3.16
CA PHE A 258 1.39 -3.42 -1.76
C PHE A 258 0.48 -4.55 -1.28
N ILE A 259 -0.55 -4.92 -2.04
CA ILE A 259 -1.49 -5.96 -1.59
C ILE A 259 -0.85 -7.36 -1.59
N ILE A 260 0.10 -7.63 -2.49
CA ILE A 260 0.87 -8.88 -2.46
C ILE A 260 1.72 -8.93 -1.18
N PHE A 261 2.40 -7.82 -0.86
CA PHE A 261 3.20 -7.70 0.35
C PHE A 261 2.37 -7.92 1.62
N MET A 262 1.20 -7.29 1.70
CA MET A 262 0.25 -7.49 2.80
C MET A 262 -0.33 -8.92 2.83
N ASP A 263 -0.63 -9.53 1.68
CA ASP A 263 -1.09 -10.93 1.59
C ASP A 263 -0.03 -11.89 2.13
N ARG A 264 1.26 -11.66 1.84
CA ARG A 264 2.36 -12.47 2.37
C ARG A 264 2.40 -12.40 3.89
N ILE A 265 2.30 -11.19 4.47
CA ILE A 265 2.27 -11.01 5.93
C ILE A 265 1.07 -11.76 6.50
N SER A 266 -0.13 -11.55 5.96
CA SER A 266 -1.36 -12.21 6.40
C SER A 266 -1.24 -13.74 6.38
N ARG A 267 -0.77 -14.30 5.27
CA ARG A 267 -0.61 -15.75 5.09
C ARG A 267 0.31 -16.38 6.12
N ARG A 268 1.43 -15.72 6.45
CA ARG A 268 2.37 -16.20 7.48
C ARG A 268 1.90 -15.90 8.91
N SER A 269 0.86 -15.07 9.03
CA SER A 269 0.24 -14.70 10.30
C SER A 269 -0.90 -15.62 10.72
N GLN A 270 -1.28 -16.58 9.87
CA GLN A 270 -2.40 -17.47 10.17
C GLN A 270 -2.13 -18.33 11.41
N VAL A 271 -3.07 -18.24 12.34
CA VAL A 271 -3.16 -19.09 13.54
C VAL A 271 -4.34 -20.04 13.38
N ALA A 272 -4.49 -21.04 14.27
CA ALA A 272 -5.67 -21.93 14.28
C ALA A 272 -6.95 -21.22 14.78
N GLU A 273 -6.78 -20.13 15.51
CA GLU A 273 -7.86 -19.29 16.05
C GLU A 273 -8.58 -18.50 14.96
N GLY A 274 -9.80 -18.07 15.25
CA GLY A 274 -10.64 -17.32 14.33
C GLY A 274 -12.09 -17.32 14.78
N PHE A 275 -12.93 -16.49 14.18
CA PHE A 275 -14.37 -16.54 14.43
C PHE A 275 -15.04 -17.55 13.49
N ARG A 276 -15.85 -18.46 14.03
CA ARG A 276 -16.60 -19.43 13.21
C ARG A 276 -17.94 -18.86 12.79
N PHE A 277 -18.18 -18.78 11.49
CA PHE A 277 -19.45 -18.32 10.92
C PHE A 277 -19.83 -19.18 9.71
N GLY A 278 -21.03 -19.77 9.73
CA GLY A 278 -21.52 -20.57 8.59
C GLY A 278 -20.63 -21.77 8.20
N GLY A 279 -19.93 -22.37 9.17
CA GLY A 279 -18.98 -23.47 8.92
C GLY A 279 -17.59 -23.02 8.43
N LEU A 280 -17.43 -21.73 8.13
CA LEU A 280 -16.14 -21.12 7.80
C LEU A 280 -15.48 -20.57 9.06
N ARG A 281 -14.15 -20.53 9.04
CA ARG A 281 -13.35 -19.85 10.06
C ARG A 281 -12.76 -18.59 9.45
N ILE A 282 -13.13 -17.45 10.01
CA ILE A 282 -12.70 -16.13 9.55
C ILE A 282 -11.79 -15.55 10.62
N SER A 283 -10.48 -15.50 10.33
CA SER A 283 -9.46 -14.97 11.24
C SER A 283 -9.12 -13.50 10.96
N SER A 284 -9.35 -13.03 9.74
CA SER A 284 -9.00 -11.67 9.35
C SER A 284 -9.82 -11.14 8.18
N LEU A 285 -10.03 -9.83 8.17
CA LEU A 285 -10.55 -9.05 7.04
C LEU A 285 -9.50 -7.99 6.69
N ILE A 286 -9.08 -7.93 5.43
CA ILE A 286 -8.00 -7.04 5.00
C ILE A 286 -8.45 -6.22 3.80
N PHE A 287 -8.28 -4.90 3.89
CA PHE A 287 -8.47 -3.99 2.79
C PHE A 287 -7.24 -3.09 2.66
N ALA A 288 -6.28 -3.52 1.84
CA ALA A 288 -4.96 -2.91 1.77
C ALA A 288 -4.27 -2.88 3.15
N ASP A 289 -4.12 -1.71 3.77
CA ASP A 289 -3.52 -1.51 5.09
C ASP A 289 -4.52 -1.58 6.26
N ASP A 290 -5.82 -1.47 5.98
CA ASP A 290 -6.86 -1.63 7.01
C ASP A 290 -7.05 -3.13 7.30
N VAL A 291 -6.68 -3.57 8.50
CA VAL A 291 -6.74 -4.97 8.92
C VAL A 291 -7.66 -5.12 10.14
N VAL A 292 -8.54 -6.11 10.10
CA VAL A 292 -9.36 -6.54 11.25
C VAL A 292 -9.02 -7.97 11.57
N LEU A 293 -8.49 -8.24 12.76
CA LEU A 293 -8.32 -9.60 13.28
C LEU A 293 -9.55 -10.01 14.08
N LEU A 294 -9.97 -11.26 13.96
CA LEU A 294 -11.20 -11.80 14.53
C LEU A 294 -10.93 -13.08 15.30
N ALA A 295 -11.50 -13.22 16.50
CA ALA A 295 -11.45 -14.45 17.28
C ALA A 295 -12.72 -14.67 18.13
N SER A 296 -12.90 -15.90 18.60
CA SER A 296 -13.98 -16.25 19.55
C SER A 296 -13.59 -16.10 21.03
N SER A 297 -12.33 -15.77 21.33
CA SER A 297 -11.83 -15.51 22.68
C SER A 297 -10.78 -14.39 22.67
N GLY A 298 -10.59 -13.73 23.82
CA GLY A 298 -9.54 -12.72 23.99
C GLY A 298 -8.13 -13.31 23.84
N GLU A 299 -7.89 -14.51 24.39
CA GLU A 299 -6.62 -15.24 24.25
C GLU A 299 -6.31 -15.55 22.78
N GLY A 300 -7.31 -16.01 22.02
CA GLY A 300 -7.14 -16.31 20.60
C GLY A 300 -6.87 -15.05 19.78
N LEU A 301 -7.49 -13.92 20.14
CA LEU A 301 -7.22 -12.64 19.49
C LEU A 301 -5.80 -12.14 19.80
N GLN A 302 -5.35 -12.24 21.05
CA GLN A 302 -3.99 -11.89 21.45
C GLN A 302 -2.95 -12.72 20.69
N LEU A 303 -3.17 -14.04 20.56
CA LEU A 303 -2.29 -14.92 19.78
C LEU A 303 -2.23 -14.51 18.29
N ALA A 304 -3.39 -14.21 17.69
CA ALA A 304 -3.46 -13.74 16.31
C ALA A 304 -2.71 -12.40 16.12
N LEU A 305 -2.89 -11.47 17.05
CA LEU A 305 -2.23 -10.17 17.05
C LEU A 305 -0.71 -10.29 17.23
N GLU A 306 -0.25 -11.14 18.15
CA GLU A 306 1.18 -11.40 18.36
C GLU A 306 1.84 -11.99 17.11
N ARG A 307 1.18 -12.96 16.47
CA ARG A 307 1.68 -13.56 15.24
C ARG A 307 1.72 -12.53 14.10
N PHE A 308 0.67 -11.74 13.95
CA PHE A 308 0.63 -10.68 12.94
C PHE A 308 1.71 -9.62 13.17
N ALA A 309 1.90 -9.18 14.42
CA ALA A 309 2.94 -8.24 14.80
C ALA A 309 4.36 -8.80 14.52
N ALA A 310 4.60 -10.08 14.81
CA ALA A 310 5.87 -10.72 14.52
C ALA A 310 6.18 -10.75 13.02
N GLU A 311 5.19 -11.09 12.18
CA GLU A 311 5.37 -11.10 10.73
C GLU A 311 5.49 -9.70 10.13
N CYS A 312 4.78 -8.71 10.68
CA CYS A 312 4.99 -7.31 10.34
C CYS A 312 6.44 -6.89 10.62
N ASN A 313 6.92 -7.14 11.84
CA ASN A 313 8.29 -6.79 12.25
C ASN A 313 9.34 -7.50 11.37
N ALA A 314 9.15 -8.79 11.09
CA ALA A 314 10.02 -9.55 10.19
C ALA A 314 10.02 -9.02 8.75
N ALA A 315 8.92 -8.40 8.31
CA ALA A 315 8.81 -7.73 7.02
C ALA A 315 9.22 -6.24 7.07
N GLY A 316 9.74 -5.74 8.19
CA GLY A 316 10.14 -4.34 8.39
C GLY A 316 8.98 -3.35 8.53
N MET A 317 7.78 -3.83 8.83
CA MET A 317 6.57 -3.04 9.08
C MET A 317 6.34 -2.87 10.57
N ARG A 318 5.67 -1.77 10.95
CA ARG A 318 5.33 -1.48 12.35
C ARG A 318 3.84 -1.23 12.53
N ILE A 319 3.27 -1.82 13.57
CA ILE A 319 1.91 -1.55 14.04
C ILE A 319 1.91 -0.25 14.84
N SER A 320 0.94 0.62 14.59
CA SER A 320 0.68 1.81 15.38
C SER A 320 -0.20 1.45 16.55
N THR A 321 0.39 1.17 17.71
CA THR A 321 -0.32 0.81 18.95
C THR A 321 -1.30 1.89 19.40
N SER A 322 -0.93 3.17 19.24
CA SER A 322 -1.79 4.31 19.58
C SER A 322 -3.01 4.51 18.67
N LYS A 323 -3.08 3.82 17.53
CA LYS A 323 -4.21 3.91 16.58
C LYS A 323 -4.89 2.58 16.31
N SER A 324 -4.29 1.48 16.76
CA SER A 324 -4.89 0.16 16.71
C SER A 324 -5.79 0.02 17.91
N GLU A 325 -7.00 -0.48 17.71
CA GLU A 325 -8.04 -0.49 18.75
C GLU A 325 -8.66 -1.88 18.87
N ALA A 326 -8.92 -2.30 20.11
CA ALA A 326 -9.64 -3.53 20.41
C ALA A 326 -11.13 -3.25 20.56
N MET A 327 -11.99 -4.16 20.12
CA MET A 327 -13.43 -4.07 20.32
C MET A 327 -14.00 -5.46 20.59
N VAL A 328 -14.97 -5.55 21.50
CA VAL A 328 -15.65 -6.81 21.80
C VAL A 328 -17.14 -6.63 21.63
N LEU A 329 -17.74 -7.39 20.72
CA LEU A 329 -19.18 -7.54 20.65
C LEU A 329 -19.62 -8.61 21.64
N SER A 330 -20.45 -8.26 22.61
CA SER A 330 -20.98 -9.20 23.61
C SER A 330 -22.24 -8.65 24.29
N ARG A 331 -23.11 -9.54 24.79
CA ARG A 331 -24.31 -9.17 25.57
C ARG A 331 -23.98 -8.54 26.93
N LYS A 332 -22.76 -8.78 27.41
CA LYS A 332 -22.22 -8.18 28.64
C LYS A 332 -20.90 -7.51 28.30
N ARG A 333 -20.57 -6.43 29.01
CA ARG A 333 -19.26 -5.80 28.88
C ARG A 333 -18.18 -6.80 29.24
N VAL A 334 -17.22 -6.99 28.34
CA VAL A 334 -16.07 -7.87 28.51
C VAL A 334 -14.81 -7.04 28.28
N GLU A 335 -13.87 -7.12 29.21
CA GLU A 335 -12.54 -6.55 29.02
C GLU A 335 -11.70 -7.46 28.14
N CYS A 336 -10.98 -6.88 27.20
CA CYS A 336 -10.06 -7.56 26.29
C CYS A 336 -8.75 -6.76 26.25
N PRO A 337 -7.89 -6.90 27.27
CA PRO A 337 -6.60 -6.25 27.27
C PRO A 337 -5.72 -6.89 26.20
N LEU A 338 -5.56 -6.21 25.07
CA LEU A 338 -4.65 -6.60 24.01
C LEU A 338 -3.35 -5.81 24.10
N ARG A 339 -2.23 -6.43 23.70
CA ARG A 339 -0.93 -5.78 23.67
C ARG A 339 -0.11 -6.16 22.45
N VAL A 340 0.76 -5.24 22.05
CA VAL A 340 1.82 -5.48 21.05
C VAL A 340 3.15 -5.17 21.75
N GLY A 341 3.95 -6.21 22.01
CA GLY A 341 5.09 -6.08 22.90
C GLY A 341 4.65 -5.71 24.33
N ASP A 342 5.12 -4.57 24.81
CA ASP A 342 4.83 -4.06 26.15
C ASP A 342 3.70 -3.01 26.18
N GLU A 343 3.17 -2.63 25.02
CA GLU A 343 2.16 -1.58 24.91
C GLU A 343 0.75 -2.16 24.77
N PHE A 344 -0.18 -1.68 25.61
CA PHE A 344 -1.59 -2.04 25.54
C PHE A 344 -2.32 -1.24 24.46
N LEU A 345 -3.21 -1.91 23.73
CA LEU A 345 -4.11 -1.27 22.79
C LEU A 345 -5.34 -0.72 23.53
N PRO A 346 -5.84 0.48 23.16
CA PRO A 346 -7.11 0.98 23.67
C PRO A 346 -8.26 0.05 23.27
N GLN A 347 -9.14 -0.24 24.23
CA GLN A 347 -10.42 -0.90 23.95
C GLN A 347 -11.52 0.14 23.77
N VAL A 348 -12.27 0.03 22.68
CA VAL A 348 -13.35 0.95 22.29
C VAL A 348 -14.70 0.25 22.22
N GLU A 349 -15.77 1.04 22.35
CA GLU A 349 -17.15 0.60 22.16
C GLU A 349 -17.64 0.83 20.73
N GLU A 350 -16.99 1.74 19.99
CA GLU A 350 -17.34 2.06 18.61
C GLU A 350 -16.06 2.22 17.77
N PHE A 351 -16.08 1.69 16.54
CA PHE A 351 -14.97 1.82 15.60
C PHE A 351 -15.46 2.16 14.19
N LYS A 352 -14.77 3.09 13.53
CA LYS A 352 -15.07 3.46 12.13
C LYS A 352 -14.22 2.65 11.15
N TYR A 353 -14.77 1.56 10.64
CA TYR A 353 -14.11 0.69 9.65
C TYR A 353 -14.61 0.98 8.23
N LEU A 354 -13.68 1.26 7.31
CA LEU A 354 -13.97 1.56 5.89
C LEU A 354 -15.08 2.60 5.66
N GLY A 355 -15.22 3.55 6.57
CA GLY A 355 -16.20 4.63 6.50
C GLY A 355 -17.51 4.41 7.26
N VAL A 356 -17.75 3.21 7.80
CA VAL A 356 -18.97 2.83 8.53
C VAL A 356 -18.68 2.66 10.02
N LEU A 357 -19.60 3.08 10.89
CA LEU A 357 -19.47 2.92 12.32
C LEU A 357 -20.02 1.56 12.77
N PHE A 358 -19.24 0.82 13.55
CA PHE A 358 -19.65 -0.43 14.20
C PHE A 358 -19.59 -0.26 15.71
N ALA A 359 -20.65 -0.67 16.41
CA ALA A 359 -20.75 -0.60 17.87
C ALA A 359 -20.69 -1.98 18.54
N SER A 360 -20.18 -2.03 19.77
CA SER A 360 -20.04 -3.24 20.59
C SER A 360 -21.37 -3.85 21.04
N ASP A 361 -22.48 -3.11 20.89
CA ASP A 361 -23.84 -3.57 21.20
C ASP A 361 -24.64 -4.03 19.97
N GLY A 362 -23.99 -4.14 18.81
CA GLY A 362 -24.59 -4.60 17.56
C GLY A 362 -25.31 -3.51 16.76
N ARG A 363 -25.28 -2.24 17.18
CA ARG A 363 -25.78 -1.12 16.36
C ARG A 363 -24.82 -0.76 15.23
N ARG A 364 -25.38 -0.24 14.12
CA ARG A 364 -24.67 0.24 12.94
C ARG A 364 -25.28 1.58 12.50
N GLU A 365 -24.41 2.58 12.25
CA GLU A 365 -24.78 3.91 11.75
C GLU A 365 -23.99 4.32 10.50
#